data_AF-S2XLL3-F1
#
_entry.id   AF-S2XLL3-F1
#
_cell.length_a   1.000
_cell.length_b   1.000
_cell.length_c   1.000
_cell.angle_alpha   90.00
_cell.angle_beta   90.00
_cell.angle_gamma   90.00
#
_symmetry.space_group_name_H-M   'P 1'
#
loop_
_entity.id
_entity.type
_entity.pdbx_description
1 polymer ?
#
loop_
_entity_poly.entity_id
_entity_poly.type
_entity_poly.pdbx_seq_one_letter_code
_entity_poly.pdbx_strand_id
1 'polypeptide(L)'
;MTNEKTIQTLQKEVDDYIGKFKEGYFPPFEMLARMTEELGELAREVQHVHGIKKKKLTEAKKSMEEELGDLLFVLICFANSENIDMQRAHDRVMDKFNSRDKNRWTLKEEE
;
A
#
# COMPACT_ATOMS: atom_id res chain seq x y z
N MET A 1 -21.08 -5.46 -11.95
CA MET A 1 -19.98 -4.72 -12.59
C MET A 1 -19.05 -4.30 -11.47
N THR A 2 -17.86 -4.88 -11.42
CA THR A 2 -16.79 -4.37 -10.54
C THR A 2 -16.41 -3.00 -11.08
N ASN A 3 -16.74 -1.94 -10.34
CA ASN A 3 -16.27 -0.60 -10.68
C ASN A 3 -14.76 -0.57 -10.46
N GLU A 4 -13.99 -0.63 -11.53
CA GLU A 4 -12.56 -0.41 -11.50
C GLU A 4 -12.29 1.01 -11.00
N LYS A 5 -11.42 1.15 -10.00
CA LYS A 5 -10.99 2.46 -9.47
C LYS A 5 -9.61 2.79 -10.01
N THR A 6 -9.43 4.01 -10.49
CA THR A 6 -8.10 4.54 -10.81
C THR A 6 -7.38 4.95 -9.53
N ILE A 7 -6.06 5.10 -9.59
CA ILE A 7 -5.26 5.54 -8.44
C ILE A 7 -5.67 6.95 -7.98
N GLN A 8 -6.09 7.83 -8.89
CA GLN A 8 -6.64 9.15 -8.54
C GLN A 8 -7.97 9.04 -7.80
N THR A 9 -8.85 8.12 -8.23
CA THR A 9 -10.11 7.88 -7.52
C THR A 9 -9.84 7.38 -6.11
N LEU A 10 -8.84 6.51 -5.92
CA LEU A 10 -8.42 6.06 -4.58
C LEU A 10 -7.87 7.22 -3.72
N GLN A 11 -6.94 8.02 -4.26
CA GLN A 11 -6.41 9.19 -3.55
C GLN A 11 -7.54 10.15 -3.14
N LYS A 12 -8.48 10.44 -4.06
CA LYS A 12 -9.62 11.32 -3.80
C LYS A 12 -10.57 10.74 -2.77
N GLU A 13 -10.90 9.46 -2.83
CA GLU A 13 -11.79 8.81 -1.87
C GLU A 13 -11.25 8.86 -0.45
N VAL A 14 -9.93 8.64 -0.29
CA VAL A 14 -9.25 8.78 1.00
C VAL A 14 -9.22 10.23 1.46
N ASP A 15 -8.93 11.19 0.58
CA ASP A 15 -8.97 12.63 0.90
C ASP A 15 -10.37 13.08 1.34
N ASP A 16 -11.41 12.70 0.59
CA ASP A 16 -12.80 13.00 0.91
C ASP A 16 -13.23 12.31 2.23
N TYR A 17 -12.65 11.16 2.58
CA TYR A 17 -12.88 10.50 3.87
C TYR A 17 -12.20 11.25 5.03
N ILE A 18 -10.91 11.55 4.91
CA ILE A 18 -10.12 12.21 5.96
C ILE A 18 -10.58 13.65 6.18
N GLY A 19 -10.96 14.36 5.11
CA GLY A 19 -11.46 15.74 5.17
C GLY A 19 -12.77 15.92 5.95
N LYS A 20 -13.44 14.83 6.35
CA LYS A 20 -14.61 14.88 7.26
C LYS A 20 -14.21 15.18 8.71
N PHE A 21 -12.96 14.94 9.08
CA PHE A 21 -12.44 15.11 10.43
C PHE A 21 -11.72 16.45 10.57
N LYS A 22 -11.83 17.09 11.73
CA LYS A 22 -11.20 18.41 11.98
C LYS A 22 -9.68 18.30 12.11
N GLU A 23 -9.23 17.14 12.55
CA GLU A 23 -7.84 16.77 12.77
C GLU A 23 -7.09 16.61 11.43
N GLY A 24 -7.78 16.17 10.38
CA GLY A 24 -7.18 15.93 9.07
C GLY A 24 -6.15 14.80 9.09
N TYR A 25 -5.06 14.97 8.35
CA TYR A 25 -3.96 14.01 8.28
C TYR A 25 -3.05 14.09 9.51
N PHE A 26 -2.54 12.94 9.95
CA PHE A 26 -1.47 12.89 10.93
C PHE A 26 -0.17 13.54 10.39
N PRO A 27 0.70 14.08 11.28
CA PRO A 27 2.03 14.54 10.91
C PRO A 27 2.88 13.43 10.26
N PRO A 28 3.88 13.77 9.41
CA PRO A 28 4.63 12.78 8.62
C PRO A 28 5.29 11.67 9.44
N PHE A 29 5.83 11.99 10.63
CA PHE A 29 6.45 11.00 11.51
C PHE A 29 5.43 10.01 12.09
N GLU A 30 4.24 10.48 12.44
CA GLU A 30 3.17 9.61 12.94
C GLU A 30 2.64 8.73 11.82
N MET A 31 2.50 9.27 10.61
CA MET A 31 2.11 8.50 9.43
C MET A 31 3.14 7.40 9.09
N LEU A 32 4.43 7.67 9.23
CA LEU A 32 5.49 6.66 9.05
C LEU A 32 5.42 5.56 10.12
N ALA A 33 5.15 5.92 11.37
CA ALA A 33 4.96 4.96 12.45
C ALA A 33 3.75 4.05 12.18
N ARG A 34 2.61 4.63 11.79
CA ARG A 34 1.42 3.89 11.35
C ARG A 34 1.72 2.96 10.18
N MET A 35 2.45 3.42 9.17
CA MET A 35 2.81 2.58 8.02
C MET A 35 3.66 1.38 8.43
N THR A 36 4.55 1.57 9.41
CA THR A 36 5.38 0.48 9.95
C THR A 36 4.56 -0.52 10.77
N GLU A 37 3.54 -0.04 11.49
CA GLU A 37 2.55 -0.88 12.19
C GLU A 37 1.81 -1.79 11.20
N GLU A 38 1.18 -1.23 10.15
CA GLU A 38 0.42 -2.00 9.15
C GLU A 38 1.32 -2.98 8.38
N LEU A 39 2.57 -2.58 8.07
CA LEU A 39 3.55 -3.49 7.46
C LEU A 39 3.87 -4.68 8.36
N GLY A 40 3.93 -4.47 9.68
CA GLY A 40 4.12 -5.52 10.67
C GLY A 40 2.95 -6.49 10.75
N GLU A 41 1.71 -5.98 10.67
CA GLU A 41 0.49 -6.81 10.61
C GLU A 41 0.48 -7.66 9.32
N LEU A 42 0.71 -7.04 8.17
CA LEU A 42 0.82 -7.77 6.89
C LEU A 42 1.92 -8.84 6.93
N ALA A 43 3.11 -8.51 7.46
CA ALA A 43 4.20 -9.47 7.58
C ALA A 43 3.83 -10.68 8.47
N ARG A 44 3.05 -10.45 9.53
CA ARG A 44 2.53 -11.53 10.39
C ARG A 44 1.57 -12.44 9.61
N GLU A 45 0.68 -11.88 8.80
CA GLU A 45 -0.25 -12.69 7.99
C GLU A 45 0.46 -13.48 6.88
N VAL A 46 1.42 -12.86 6.20
CA VAL A 46 2.26 -13.56 5.21
C VAL A 46 2.99 -14.73 5.86
N GLN A 47 3.57 -14.52 7.05
CA GLN A 47 4.24 -15.60 7.79
C GLN A 47 3.26 -16.70 8.23
N HIS A 48 2.01 -16.36 8.51
CA HIS A 48 0.99 -17.35 8.84
C HIS A 48 0.61 -18.22 7.64
N VAL A 49 0.42 -17.62 6.47
CA VAL A 49 -0.04 -18.32 5.26
C VAL A 49 1.10 -19.09 4.59
N HIS A 50 2.28 -18.49 4.47
CA HIS A 50 3.40 -19.04 3.70
C HIS A 50 4.59 -19.50 4.54
N GLY A 51 4.65 -19.08 5.80
CA GLY A 51 5.77 -19.36 6.69
C GLY A 51 5.59 -20.57 7.59
N ILE A 52 6.58 -20.79 8.44
CA ILE A 52 6.63 -21.91 9.39
C ILE A 52 5.85 -21.67 10.69
N LYS A 53 5.51 -20.41 11.00
CA LYS A 53 4.83 -20.03 12.25
C LYS A 53 3.33 -19.95 12.00
N LYS A 54 2.57 -20.92 12.50
CA LYS A 54 1.10 -20.89 12.45
C LYS A 54 0.54 -20.01 13.57
N LYS A 55 -0.55 -19.29 13.28
CA LYS A 55 -1.32 -18.55 14.28
C LYS A 55 -1.81 -19.45 15.39
N LYS A 56 -1.92 -18.88 16.58
CA LYS A 56 -2.65 -19.52 17.69
C LYS A 56 -4.15 -19.44 17.39
N LEU A 57 -4.91 -20.43 17.87
CA LEU A 57 -6.37 -20.46 17.71
C LEU A 57 -7.09 -19.26 18.35
N THR A 58 -6.41 -18.56 19.27
CA THR A 58 -6.91 -17.38 19.98
C THR A 58 -6.65 -16.07 19.26
N GLU A 59 -5.88 -16.05 18.17
CA GLU A 59 -5.57 -14.83 17.43
C GLU A 59 -6.71 -14.46 16.47
N ALA A 60 -7.01 -13.16 16.36
CA ALA A 60 -7.98 -12.66 15.42
C ALA A 60 -7.58 -13.07 13.98
N LYS A 61 -8.56 -13.55 13.22
CA LYS A 61 -8.39 -13.85 11.81
C LYS A 61 -8.64 -12.58 11.00
N LYS A 62 -7.59 -11.75 10.86
CA LYS A 62 -7.48 -10.87 9.70
C LYS A 62 -6.83 -11.62 8.54
N SER A 63 -7.21 -11.27 7.32
CA SER A 63 -6.66 -11.85 6.09
C SER A 63 -5.49 -11.02 5.55
N MET A 64 -4.64 -11.62 4.72
CA MET A 64 -3.60 -10.87 4.00
C MET A 64 -4.19 -9.74 3.12
N GLU A 65 -5.41 -9.92 2.62
CA GLU A 65 -6.09 -8.90 1.81
C GLU A 65 -6.47 -7.68 2.66
N GLU A 66 -6.97 -7.90 3.87
CA GLU A 66 -7.30 -6.82 4.81
C GLU A 66 -6.04 -6.03 5.21
N GLU A 67 -4.96 -6.70 5.62
CA GLU A 67 -3.74 -5.97 6.03
C GLU A 67 -3.05 -5.27 4.86
N LEU A 68 -3.15 -5.82 3.65
CA LEU A 68 -2.66 -5.14 2.45
C LEU A 68 -3.50 -3.89 2.16
N GLY A 69 -4.82 -3.96 2.40
CA GLY A 69 -5.72 -2.82 2.33
C GLY A 69 -5.39 -1.74 3.36
N ASP A 70 -5.14 -2.12 4.61
CA ASP A 70 -4.75 -1.20 5.70
C ASP A 70 -3.41 -0.50 5.38
N LEU A 71 -2.42 -1.26 4.89
CA LEU A 71 -1.14 -0.68 4.45
C LEU A 71 -1.31 0.27 3.25
N LEU A 72 -2.14 -0.11 2.26
CA LEU A 72 -2.44 0.74 1.11
C LEU A 72 -3.13 2.04 1.55
N PHE A 73 -4.06 1.97 2.50
CA PHE A 73 -4.77 3.13 3.04
C PHE A 73 -3.80 4.12 3.70
N VAL A 74 -2.90 3.64 4.58
CA VAL A 74 -1.91 4.51 5.23
C VAL A 74 -0.93 5.10 4.21
N LEU A 75 -0.55 4.34 3.18
CA LEU A 75 0.29 4.84 2.09
C LEU A 75 -0.39 5.97 1.30
N ILE A 76 -1.68 5.83 0.99
CA ILE A 76 -2.46 6.89 0.33
C ILE A 76 -2.58 8.11 1.24
N CYS A 77 -2.85 7.93 2.53
CA CYS A 77 -2.89 9.03 3.50
C CYS A 77 -1.57 9.81 3.52
N PHE A 78 -0.43 9.12 3.55
CA PHE A 78 0.89 9.74 3.48
C PHE A 78 1.12 10.48 2.15
N ALA A 79 0.73 9.88 1.03
CA ALA A 79 0.88 10.52 -0.27
C ALA A 79 0.05 11.82 -0.35
N ASN A 80 -1.21 11.78 0.11
CA ASN A 80 -2.08 12.94 0.10
C ASN A 80 -1.57 14.05 1.04
N SER A 81 -1.11 13.71 2.26
CA SER A 81 -0.61 14.70 3.22
C SER A 81 0.61 15.46 2.69
N GLU A 82 1.45 14.79 1.89
CA GLU A 82 2.65 15.36 1.27
C GLU A 82 2.41 15.91 -0.15
N ASN A 83 1.14 15.96 -0.62
CA ASN A 83 0.77 16.40 -1.97
C ASN A 83 1.48 15.59 -3.09
N ILE A 84 1.69 14.30 -2.87
CA ILE A 84 2.31 13.38 -3.82
C ILE A 84 1.22 12.80 -4.74
N ASP A 85 1.37 13.01 -6.04
CA ASP A 85 0.61 12.31 -7.08
C ASP A 85 1.17 10.89 -7.23
N MET A 86 0.40 9.90 -6.80
CA MET A 86 0.84 8.50 -6.81
C MET A 86 0.93 7.92 -8.22
N GLN A 87 0.14 8.41 -9.18
CA GLN A 87 0.29 7.96 -10.58
C GLN A 87 1.63 8.44 -11.12
N ARG A 88 1.98 9.71 -10.95
CA ARG A 88 3.28 10.23 -11.38
C ARG A 88 4.44 9.53 -10.67
N ALA A 89 4.29 9.20 -9.39
CA ALA A 89 5.29 8.43 -8.65
C ALA A 89 5.48 7.03 -9.26
N HIS A 90 4.39 6.34 -9.58
CA HIS A 90 4.40 5.05 -10.27
C HIS A 90 5.04 5.13 -11.66
N ASP A 91 4.62 6.10 -12.48
CA ASP A 91 5.12 6.29 -13.85
C ASP A 91 6.65 6.47 -13.85
N ARG A 92 7.19 7.28 -12.94
CA ARG A 92 8.64 7.47 -12.76
C ARG A 92 9.37 6.18 -12.39
N VAL A 93 8.77 5.34 -11.55
CA VAL A 93 9.35 4.05 -11.15
C VAL A 93 9.39 3.10 -12.35
N MET A 94 8.31 3.05 -13.13
CA MET A 94 8.23 2.21 -14.31
C MET A 94 9.17 2.69 -15.42
N ASP A 95 9.27 3.99 -15.66
CA ASP A 95 10.23 4.56 -16.61
C ASP A 95 11.67 4.19 -16.26
N LYS A 96 12.02 4.25 -14.97
CA LYS A 96 13.34 3.85 -14.46
C LYS A 96 13.63 2.37 -14.73
N PHE A 97 12.64 1.50 -14.56
CA PHE A 97 12.79 0.06 -14.83
C PHE A 97 12.88 -0.25 -16.33
N ASN A 98 12.09 0.44 -17.16
CA ASN A 98 12.05 0.23 -18.61
C ASN A 98 13.25 0.84 -19.36
N SER A 99 13.90 1.85 -18.78
CA SER A 99 15.06 2.53 -19.39
C SER A 99 16.37 2.06 -18.77
N ARG A 100 16.67 2.54 -17.56
CA ARG A 100 17.96 2.37 -16.89
C ARG A 100 18.23 0.92 -16.50
N ASP A 101 17.21 0.24 -15.98
CA ASP A 101 17.35 -1.12 -15.46
C ASP A 101 16.89 -2.19 -16.48
N LYS A 102 16.71 -1.81 -17.77
CA LYS A 102 16.16 -2.66 -18.84
C LYS A 102 16.88 -4.00 -19.00
N ASN A 103 18.20 -4.01 -18.83
CA ASN A 103 19.03 -5.21 -18.98
C ASN A 103 19.46 -5.81 -17.63
N ARG A 104 18.83 -5.39 -16.53
CA ARG A 104 19.17 -5.87 -15.18
C ARG A 104 18.58 -7.25 -14.89
N TRP A 105 17.49 -7.61 -15.57
CA TRP A 105 16.74 -8.85 -15.33
C TRP A 105 16.41 -9.55 -16.65
N THR A 106 16.45 -10.88 -16.64
CA THR A 106 16.08 -11.71 -17.79
C THR A 106 14.57 -11.59 -18.04
N LEU A 107 14.19 -11.15 -19.24
CA LEU A 107 12.79 -11.14 -19.66
C LEU A 107 12.30 -12.59 -19.82
N LYS A 108 11.01 -12.83 -19.53
CA LYS A 108 10.38 -14.09 -19.90
C LYS A 108 10.43 -14.23 -21.42
N GLU A 109 10.80 -15.41 -21.90
CA GLU A 109 10.63 -15.75 -23.30
C GLU A 109 9.12 -15.72 -23.62
N GLU A 110 8.74 -15.20 -24.78
CA GLU A 110 7.36 -15.29 -25.25
C GLU A 110 7.06 -16.77 -25.55
N GLU A 111 6.15 -17.39 -24.79
CA GLU A 111 5.58 -18.71 -25.08
C GLU A 111 4.52 -18.63 -26.19
#